data_AF-A0AAF0CNI2-F1
#
_entry.id   AF-A0AAF0CNI2-F1
#
_cell.length_a   1.000
_cell.length_b   1.000
_cell.length_c   1.000
_cell.angle_alpha   90.00
_cell.angle_beta   90.00
_cell.angle_gamma   90.00
#
_symmetry.space_group_name_H-M   'P 1'
#
loop_
_entity.id
_entity.type
_entity.pdbx_description
1 polymer ?
#
loop_
_entity_poly.entity_id
_entity_poly.type
_entity_poly.pdbx_seq_one_letter_code
_entity_poly.pdbx_strand_id
1 'polypeptide(L)'
;MKMTMHIDEDVLAEVMDLTGAKTKTAAVEMALRDLARRHKQRKLFRTPLWPTHEDWVKDSAPQPSDAIDPPDIDEDAVQRCINRLRSRRQLAAEADDRQVPEATDEDTGNYPSK
;
A
#
# COMPACT_ATOMS: atom_id res chain seq x y z
N MET A 1 12.12 -32.15 16.23
CA MET A 1 13.54 -32.27 16.63
C MET A 1 13.83 -31.32 17.78
N LYS A 2 14.71 -31.68 18.72
CA LYS A 2 15.19 -30.78 19.79
C LYS A 2 16.56 -30.23 19.39
N MET A 3 16.72 -28.92 19.50
CA MET A 3 17.97 -28.18 19.26
C MET A 3 18.11 -27.12 20.35
N THR A 4 19.33 -26.79 20.73
CA THR A 4 19.62 -25.76 21.74
C THR A 4 20.39 -24.63 21.08
N MET A 5 19.95 -23.39 21.26
CA MET A 5 20.55 -22.18 20.73
C MET A 5 20.38 -21.06 21.76
N HIS A 6 21.32 -20.12 21.79
CA HIS A 6 21.23 -18.93 22.64
C HIS A 6 20.69 -17.78 21.80
N ILE A 7 19.60 -17.17 22.25
CA ILE A 7 18.95 -16.02 21.62
C ILE A 7 18.78 -14.95 22.71
N ASP A 8 18.88 -13.69 22.31
CA ASP A 8 18.55 -12.55 23.17
C ASP A 8 17.07 -12.61 23.59
N GLU A 9 16.81 -12.48 24.89
CA GLU A 9 15.45 -12.55 25.44
C GLU A 9 14.60 -11.33 25.07
N ASP A 10 15.22 -10.16 24.88
CA ASP A 10 14.50 -8.94 24.50
C ASP A 10 13.95 -9.06 23.07
N VAL A 11 14.78 -9.59 22.16
CA VAL A 11 14.38 -9.88 20.78
C VAL A 11 13.29 -10.96 20.75
N LEU A 12 13.40 -11.98 21.60
CA LEU A 12 12.40 -13.05 21.66
C LEU A 12 11.05 -12.54 22.19
N ALA A 13 11.06 -11.65 23.17
CA ALA A 13 9.86 -11.00 23.69
C ALA A 13 9.18 -10.16 22.60
N GLU A 14 9.94 -9.34 21.86
CA GLU A 14 9.40 -8.56 20.74
C GLU A 14 8.76 -9.46 19.68
N VAL A 15 9.44 -10.55 19.30
CA VAL A 15 8.89 -11.52 18.34
C VAL A 15 7.61 -12.18 18.87
N MET A 16 7.55 -12.51 20.16
CA MET A 16 6.34 -13.05 20.78
C MET A 16 5.17 -12.07 20.73
N ASP A 17 5.42 -10.79 21.01
CA ASP A 17 4.40 -9.73 20.96
C ASP A 17 3.89 -9.50 19.53
N LEU A 18 4.81 -9.45 18.55
CA LEU A 18 4.46 -9.28 17.13
C LEU A 18 3.68 -10.48 16.56
N THR A 19 4.02 -11.70 16.98
CA THR A 19 3.40 -12.93 16.45
C THR A 19 2.19 -13.39 17.26
N GLY A 20 1.99 -12.89 18.48
CA GLY A 20 0.98 -13.36 19.42
C GLY A 20 1.25 -14.79 19.94
N ALA A 21 2.48 -15.27 19.83
CA ALA A 21 2.83 -16.64 20.20
C ALA A 21 2.88 -16.83 21.72
N LYS A 22 2.19 -17.85 22.22
CA LYS A 22 2.14 -18.17 23.67
C LYS A 22 3.41 -18.82 24.22
N THR A 23 4.26 -19.36 23.35
CA THR A 23 5.47 -20.07 23.75
C THR A 23 6.66 -19.63 22.91
N LYS A 24 7.84 -19.62 23.54
CA LYS A 24 9.12 -19.26 22.92
C LYS A 24 9.41 -20.07 21.64
N THR A 25 9.18 -21.38 21.71
CA THR A 25 9.39 -22.28 20.55
C THR A 25 8.45 -21.92 19.38
N ALA A 26 7.17 -21.64 19.67
CA ALA A 26 6.21 -21.26 18.64
C ALA A 26 6.58 -19.91 18.00
N ALA A 27 7.04 -18.95 18.79
CA ALA A 27 7.48 -17.64 18.30
C ALA A 27 8.64 -17.78 17.30
N VAL A 28 9.66 -18.56 17.66
CA VAL A 28 10.82 -18.83 16.79
C VAL A 28 10.39 -19.57 15.53
N GLU A 29 9.55 -20.60 15.66
CA GLU A 29 9.06 -21.38 14.52
C GLU A 29 8.25 -20.52 13.54
N MET A 30 7.38 -19.65 14.07
CA MET A 30 6.59 -18.70 13.28
C MET A 30 7.49 -17.67 12.58
N ALA A 31 8.46 -17.08 13.29
CA ALA A 31 9.39 -16.11 12.73
C ALA A 31 10.21 -16.69 11.58
N LEU A 32 10.76 -17.90 11.76
CA LEU A 32 11.53 -18.59 10.72
C LEU A 32 10.68 -18.93 9.50
N ARG A 33 9.44 -19.40 9.71
CA ARG A 33 8.50 -19.67 8.61
C ARG A 33 8.12 -18.39 7.88
N ASP A 34 7.86 -17.30 8.59
CA ASP A 34 7.44 -16.06 7.98
C ASP A 34 8.58 -15.44 7.15
N LEU A 35 9.82 -15.49 7.65
CA LEU A 35 10.97 -15.03 6.89
C LEU A 35 11.20 -15.85 5.61
N ALA A 36 11.07 -17.18 5.69
CA ALA A 36 11.11 -18.05 4.52
C ALA A 36 9.96 -17.75 3.53
N ARG A 37 8.75 -17.47 4.04
CA ARG A 37 7.59 -17.08 3.23
C ARG A 37 7.83 -15.76 2.51
N ARG A 38 8.28 -14.71 3.22
CA ARG A 38 8.59 -13.40 2.65
C ARG A 38 9.66 -13.49 1.57
N HIS A 39 10.70 -14.31 1.78
CA HIS A 39 11.72 -14.54 0.76
C HIS A 39 11.15 -15.18 -0.51
N LYS A 40 10.30 -16.21 -0.37
CA LYS A 40 9.62 -16.85 -1.52
C LYS A 40 8.69 -15.87 -2.24
N GLN A 41 7.92 -15.07 -1.49
CA GLN A 41 7.06 -14.03 -2.06
C GLN A 41 7.87 -12.99 -2.83
N ARG A 42 8.96 -12.47 -2.26
CA ARG A 42 9.85 -11.53 -2.96
C ARG A 42 10.42 -12.12 -4.24
N LYS A 43 10.78 -13.41 -4.24
CA LYS A 43 11.24 -14.10 -5.44
C LYS A 43 10.15 -14.18 -6.51
N LEU A 44 8.91 -14.48 -6.11
CA LEU A 44 7.76 -14.54 -7.02
C LEU A 44 7.46 -13.16 -7.62
N PHE A 45 7.39 -12.13 -6.78
CA PHE A 45 7.08 -10.75 -7.22
C PHE A 45 8.23 -10.05 -7.95
N ARG A 46 9.46 -10.58 -7.88
CA ARG A 46 10.58 -10.06 -8.69
C ARG A 46 10.44 -10.46 -10.16
N THR A 47 9.76 -11.57 -10.44
CA THR A 47 9.46 -11.98 -11.81
C THR A 47 8.16 -11.29 -12.22
N PRO A 48 8.15 -10.46 -13.27
CA PRO A 48 6.92 -9.86 -13.73
C PRO A 48 5.96 -10.97 -14.17
N LEU A 49 4.68 -10.85 -13.81
CA LEU A 49 3.65 -11.84 -14.15
C LEU A 49 3.52 -11.99 -15.68
N TRP A 50 3.70 -10.87 -16.39
CA TRP A 50 3.80 -10.81 -17.84
C TRP A 50 5.20 -10.35 -18.24
N PRO A 51 5.92 -11.08 -19.12
CA PRO A 51 7.25 -10.70 -19.57
C PRO A 51 7.28 -9.33 -20.26
N THR A 52 6.21 -8.99 -20.98
CA THR A 52 6.05 -7.73 -21.69
C THR A 52 4.67 -7.12 -21.47
N HIS A 53 4.53 -5.83 -21.72
CA HIS A 53 3.25 -5.11 -21.67
C HIS A 53 2.24 -5.65 -22.69
N GLU A 54 2.70 -6.13 -23.85
CA GLU A 54 1.83 -6.67 -24.90
C GLU A 54 1.14 -7.97 -24.47
N ASP A 55 1.80 -8.80 -23.66
CA ASP A 55 1.23 -10.05 -23.16
C ASP A 55 0.09 -9.77 -22.18
N TRP A 56 0.26 -8.75 -21.33
CA TRP A 56 -0.83 -8.27 -20.46
C TRP A 56 -2.04 -7.77 -21.27
N VAL A 57 -1.82 -7.00 -22.35
CA VAL A 57 -2.92 -6.51 -23.20
C VAL A 57 -3.68 -7.67 -23.85
N LYS A 58 -2.99 -8.74 -24.26
CA LYS A 58 -3.63 -9.94 -24.83
C LYS A 58 -4.45 -10.71 -23.80
N ASP A 59 -3.89 -10.91 -22.61
CA ASP A 59 -4.58 -11.64 -21.53
C ASP A 59 -5.78 -10.85 -20.98
N SER A 60 -5.67 -9.52 -20.90
CA SER A 60 -6.73 -8.64 -20.40
C SER A 60 -7.80 -8.31 -21.44
N ALA A 61 -7.59 -8.66 -22.71
CA ALA A 61 -8.59 -8.46 -23.74
C ALA A 61 -9.82 -9.34 -23.46
N PRO A 62 -11.04 -8.81 -23.69
CA PRO A 62 -12.28 -9.54 -23.43
C PRO A 62 -12.30 -10.85 -24.21
N GLN A 63 -12.45 -11.96 -23.49
CA GLN A 63 -12.51 -13.28 -24.05
C GLN A 63 -13.97 -13.63 -24.41
N PRO A 64 -14.21 -14.56 -25.36
CA PRO A 64 -15.56 -15.02 -25.69
C PRO A 64 -16.32 -15.57 -24.47
N SER A 65 -15.63 -16.06 -23.45
CA SER A 65 -16.20 -16.51 -22.17
C SER A 65 -16.80 -15.38 -21.35
N ASP A 66 -16.24 -14.17 -21.42
CA ASP A 66 -16.66 -13.02 -20.61
C ASP A 66 -18.02 -12.49 -21.08
N ALA A 67 -18.42 -12.83 -22.31
CA ALA A 67 -19.75 -12.54 -22.85
C ALA A 67 -20.82 -13.53 -22.35
N ILE A 68 -20.43 -14.70 -21.83
CA ILE A 68 -21.35 -15.73 -21.33
C ILE A 68 -21.75 -15.42 -19.89
N ASP A 69 -20.82 -14.87 -19.10
CA ASP A 69 -21.02 -14.46 -17.71
C ASP A 69 -20.63 -12.99 -17.54
N PRO A 70 -21.48 -12.06 -18.03
CA PRO A 70 -21.19 -10.65 -17.89
C PRO A 70 -21.10 -10.31 -16.40
N PRO A 71 -20.10 -9.52 -15.98
CA PRO A 71 -19.96 -9.16 -14.58
C PRO A 71 -21.21 -8.39 -14.14
N ASP A 72 -21.76 -8.74 -12.97
CA ASP A 72 -22.93 -8.11 -12.36
C ASP A 72 -22.59 -6.71 -11.83
N ILE A 73 -22.27 -5.80 -12.76
CA ILE A 73 -21.84 -4.43 -12.48
C ILE A 73 -23.09 -3.54 -12.45
N ASP A 74 -23.37 -2.97 -11.27
CA ASP A 74 -24.34 -1.87 -11.12
C ASP A 74 -23.79 -0.61 -11.82
N GLU A 75 -24.31 -0.30 -13.01
CA GLU A 75 -23.94 0.88 -13.80
C GLU A 75 -24.17 2.19 -13.03
N ASP A 76 -25.22 2.26 -12.20
CA ASP A 76 -25.51 3.44 -11.38
C ASP A 76 -24.45 3.60 -10.29
N ALA A 77 -23.97 2.50 -9.70
CA ALA A 77 -22.85 2.53 -8.74
C ALA A 77 -21.56 3.04 -9.39
N VAL A 78 -21.26 2.61 -10.61
CA VAL A 78 -20.10 3.08 -11.38
C VAL A 78 -20.22 4.59 -11.62
N GLN A 79 -21.38 5.07 -12.04
CA GLN A 79 -21.60 6.50 -12.28
C GLN A 79 -21.47 7.33 -11.00
N ARG A 80 -22.00 6.83 -9.86
CA ARG A 80 -21.81 7.46 -8.55
C ARG A 80 -20.32 7.57 -8.18
N CYS A 81 -19.53 6.53 -8.46
CA CYS A 81 -18.09 6.51 -8.19
C CYS A 81 -17.34 7.53 -9.06
N ILE A 82 -17.60 7.55 -10.37
CA ILE A 82 -16.98 8.48 -11.32
C ILE A 82 -17.27 9.93 -10.91
N ASN A 83 -18.52 10.24 -10.59
CA ASN A 83 -18.92 11.58 -10.18
C ASN A 83 -18.18 12.00 -8.90
N ARG A 84 -18.09 11.11 -7.90
CA ARG A 84 -17.36 11.38 -6.65
C ARG A 84 -15.87 11.66 -6.90
N LEU A 85 -15.22 10.90 -7.79
CA LEU A 85 -13.81 11.11 -8.14
C LEU A 85 -13.59 12.45 -8.83
N ARG A 86 -14.49 12.84 -9.75
CA ARG A 86 -14.45 14.15 -10.42
C ARG A 86 -14.61 15.30 -9.43
N SER A 87 -15.60 15.22 -8.53
CA SER A 87 -15.80 16.25 -7.50
C SER A 87 -14.60 16.37 -6.56
N ARG A 88 -13.96 15.26 -6.17
CA ARG A 88 -12.74 15.29 -5.35
C ARG A 88 -11.57 15.97 -6.07
N ARG A 89 -11.41 15.73 -7.37
CA ARG A 89 -10.38 16.40 -8.19
C ARG A 89 -10.66 17.91 -8.33
N GLN A 90 -11.92 18.30 -8.53
CA GLN A 90 -12.32 19.71 -8.60
C GLN A 90 -12.09 20.43 -7.28
N LEU A 91 -12.47 19.83 -6.16
CA LEU A 91 -12.21 20.39 -4.83
C LEU A 91 -10.71 20.50 -4.52
N ALA A 92 -9.91 19.53 -4.96
CA ALA A 92 -8.46 19.60 -4.83
C ALA A 92 -7.86 20.74 -5.67
N ALA A 93 -8.34 20.92 -6.91
CA ALA A 93 -7.92 22.02 -7.78
C ALA A 93 -8.35 23.40 -7.23
N GLU A 94 -9.57 23.52 -6.72
CA GLU A 94 -10.07 24.74 -6.08
C GLU A 94 -9.39 25.05 -4.73
N ALA A 95 -8.80 24.04 -4.08
CA ALA A 95 -8.02 24.23 -2.86
C ALA A 95 -6.62 24.77 -3.18
N ASP A 96 -6.02 24.33 -4.30
CA ASP A 96 -4.75 24.86 -4.81
C ASP A 96 -4.89 26.33 -5.26
N ASP A 97 -5.97 26.68 -5.98
CA ASP A 97 -6.22 28.05 -6.46
C ASP A 97 -6.50 29.06 -5.32
N ARG A 98 -6.90 28.60 -4.12
CA ARG A 98 -7.11 29.47 -2.94
C ARG A 98 -5.84 29.72 -2.13
N GLN A 99 -4.71 29.10 -2.45
CA GLN A 99 -3.43 29.26 -1.75
C GLN A 99 -2.41 30.04 -2.58
N VAL A 100 -2.75 31.28 -2.94
CA VAL A 100 -1.74 32.33 -3.16
C VAL A 100 -2.13 33.52 -2.28
N PRO A 101 -1.69 33.59 -1.02
CA PRO A 101 -1.58 34.88 -0.37
C PRO A 101 -0.51 35.65 -1.15
N GLU A 102 -0.95 36.68 -1.85
CA GLU A 102 -0.11 37.74 -2.41
C GLU A 102 0.82 38.21 -1.28
N ALA A 103 2.11 37.88 -1.39
CA ALA A 103 3.11 38.37 -0.46
C ALA A 103 3.12 39.89 -0.60
N THR A 104 2.52 40.56 0.38
CA THR A 104 2.59 42.01 0.49
C THR A 104 4.01 42.33 0.94
N ASP A 105 4.83 42.74 -0.02
CA ASP A 105 6.10 43.40 0.21
C ASP A 105 5.84 44.78 0.85
N GLU A 106 5.57 44.82 2.15
CA GLU A 106 5.72 46.04 2.97
C GLU A 106 6.60 45.75 4.18
N ASP A 107 7.89 45.52 3.90
CA ASP A 107 8.98 45.68 4.85
C ASP A 107 9.29 47.19 4.98
N THR A 108 8.56 47.88 5.87
CA THR A 108 9.03 49.14 6.44
C THR A 108 8.89 49.14 7.95
N GLY A 109 9.96 48.66 8.60
CA GLY A 109 10.56 49.34 9.75
C GLY A 109 9.93 49.10 11.12
N ASN A 110 10.77 48.59 12.03
CA ASN A 110 11.03 49.15 13.37
C ASN A 110 11.38 48.04 14.37
N TYR A 111 12.67 47.71 14.49
CA TYR A 111 13.18 46.95 15.63
C TYR A 111 13.72 47.93 16.69
N PRO A 112 13.14 47.98 17.91
CA PRO A 112 13.71 48.77 18.98
C PRO A 112 14.90 48.03 19.60
N SER A 113 16.10 48.58 19.44
CA SER A 113 17.23 48.24 20.30
C SER A 113 17.02 48.85 21.68
N LYS A 114 16.83 48.00 22.70
CA LYS A 114 17.26 48.22 24.08
C LYS A 114 17.61 46.89 24.74
#